data_AF-A0A8C8BLK8-F1
#
_entry.id   AF-A0A8C8BLK8-F1
#
_cell.length_a   1.000
_cell.length_b   1.000
_cell.length_c   1.000
_cell.angle_alpha   90.00
_cell.angle_beta   90.00
_cell.angle_gamma   90.00
#
_symmetry.space_group_name_H-M   'P 1'
#
loop_
_entity.id
_entity.type
_entity.pdbx_description
1 polymer ?
#
loop_
_entity_poly.entity_id
_entity_poly.type
_entity_poly.pdbx_seq_one_letter_code
_entity_poly.pdbx_strand_id
1 'polypeptide(L)'
;PQHLPHALCAHQSPRVSPPGLKITAVAAIQKDVRGLVVRGSRGSPSKISHYIQRLMGKETGNPSQFSSVDLSYITQGETALQRALSILQQHTSWQAETLLDAGAAVSSAALPGLGKVFRAEVVLAVPVAQLHRELFERIEQMPQWNPTLSRVKVLQRVGTDTLVTHEVTAPSPGNLVGQRDFVSVRHCGRRETAIYLVGTATHVEPLPLQEGCIRAESRLSCIVLQPLAGDPGCTRLTWLLSMDLKASATTLLGVGQQGWGVCKPGRPKHPRALC
;
A
#
# COMPACT_ATOMS: atom_id res chain seq x y z
N PRO A 1 40.92 11.73 -28.38
CA PRO A 1 40.21 13.02 -28.64
C PRO A 1 38.85 12.73 -29.31
N GLN A 2 37.73 12.71 -28.56
CA GLN A 2 36.81 13.86 -28.38
C GLN A 2 35.98 14.14 -29.66
N HIS A 3 34.65 14.20 -29.74
CA HIS A 3 33.55 14.45 -28.79
C HIS A 3 32.20 13.93 -29.34
N LEU A 4 31.24 13.67 -28.42
CA LEU A 4 29.79 13.46 -28.62
C LEU A 4 29.08 14.66 -29.29
N PRO A 5 27.78 14.50 -29.64
CA PRO A 5 26.81 15.34 -28.90
C PRO A 5 25.56 14.59 -28.38
N HIS A 6 25.36 14.78 -27.08
CA HIS A 6 24.12 15.02 -26.32
C HIS A 6 22.84 14.23 -26.66
N ALA A 7 22.60 13.21 -25.84
CA ALA A 7 21.28 12.70 -25.52
C ALA A 7 20.42 13.80 -24.85
N LEU A 8 19.24 14.04 -25.40
CA LEU A 8 18.18 14.81 -24.74
C LEU A 8 17.60 13.96 -23.61
N CYS A 9 17.96 14.30 -22.38
CA CYS A 9 17.29 13.81 -21.18
C CYS A 9 15.80 14.16 -21.25
N ALA A 10 14.96 13.16 -21.45
CA ALA A 10 13.55 13.25 -21.10
C ALA A 10 13.48 13.45 -19.58
N HIS A 11 13.20 14.69 -19.16
CA HIS A 11 12.88 15.01 -17.78
C HIS A 11 11.67 14.21 -17.34
N GLN A 12 11.90 13.10 -16.63
CA GLN A 12 10.85 12.39 -15.91
C GLN A 12 10.41 13.29 -14.75
N SER A 13 9.24 13.91 -14.89
CA SER A 13 8.54 14.54 -13.78
C SER A 13 8.38 13.53 -12.62
N PRO A 14 8.45 13.95 -11.35
CA PRO A 14 8.45 13.03 -10.21
C PRO A 14 7.04 12.42 -10.08
N ARG A 15 6.83 11.30 -10.76
CA ARG A 15 5.64 10.46 -10.59
C ARG A 15 5.67 9.96 -9.15
N VAL A 16 4.57 10.10 -8.41
CA VAL A 16 4.41 9.40 -7.13
C VAL A 16 4.43 7.91 -7.43
N SER A 17 5.62 7.33 -7.28
CA SER A 17 5.86 5.91 -7.48
C SER A 17 5.17 5.15 -6.34
N PRO A 18 4.66 3.92 -6.54
CA PRO A 18 4.25 3.04 -5.44
C PRO A 18 5.23 3.01 -4.25
N PRO A 19 6.56 3.13 -4.44
CA PRO A 19 7.54 3.48 -3.43
C PRO A 19 7.15 4.70 -2.59
N GLY A 20 6.80 5.84 -3.17
CA GLY A 20 6.47 7.07 -2.44
C GLY A 20 5.34 6.93 -1.41
N LEU A 21 4.27 6.19 -1.75
CA LEU A 21 3.19 5.90 -0.80
C LEU A 21 3.66 4.98 0.34
N LYS A 22 4.45 3.96 0.01
CA LYS A 22 5.04 3.03 1.00
C LYS A 22 6.05 3.71 1.89
N ILE A 23 6.95 4.48 1.28
CA ILE A 23 7.99 5.29 1.92
C ILE A 23 7.31 6.23 2.90
N THR A 24 6.27 6.93 2.48
CA THR A 24 5.55 7.86 3.35
C THR A 24 4.80 7.13 4.46
N ALA A 25 4.17 5.98 4.18
CA ALA A 25 3.49 5.19 5.21
C ALA A 25 4.49 4.56 6.21
N VAL A 26 5.61 4.00 5.75
CA VAL A 26 6.70 3.47 6.60
C VAL A 26 7.35 4.59 7.41
N ALA A 27 7.65 5.72 6.76
CA ALA A 27 8.19 6.90 7.44
C ALA A 27 7.17 7.51 8.42
N ALA A 28 5.88 7.45 8.13
CA ALA A 28 4.82 7.87 9.07
C ALA A 28 4.75 6.93 10.27
N ILE A 29 4.79 5.61 10.05
CA ILE A 29 4.91 4.62 11.13
C ILE A 29 6.13 4.96 12.01
N GLN A 30 7.30 5.22 11.42
CA GLN A 30 8.52 5.56 12.15
C GLN A 30 8.49 6.93 12.86
N LYS A 31 7.90 7.95 12.22
CA LYS A 31 7.81 9.31 12.76
C LYS A 31 6.85 9.37 13.94
N ASP A 32 5.73 8.65 13.84
CA ASP A 32 4.74 8.62 14.90
C ASP A 32 5.08 7.61 16.01
N VAL A 33 5.98 6.63 15.79
CA VAL A 33 6.58 5.83 16.88
C VAL A 33 7.18 6.74 17.97
N ARG A 34 7.80 7.87 17.61
CA ARG A 34 8.28 8.86 18.60
C ARG A 34 7.14 9.55 19.37
N GLY A 35 5.95 9.72 18.78
CA GLY A 35 4.74 10.23 19.47
C GLY A 35 3.98 9.16 20.26
N LEU A 36 3.96 7.93 19.76
CA LEU A 36 3.38 6.72 20.37
C LEU A 36 4.13 6.29 21.64
N VAL A 37 5.45 6.51 21.70
CA VAL A 37 6.27 6.28 22.91
C VAL A 37 5.91 7.28 24.02
N VAL A 38 5.58 8.54 23.69
CA VAL A 38 5.19 9.57 24.66
C VAL A 38 3.79 9.30 25.25
N ARG A 39 2.90 8.64 24.49
CA ARG A 39 1.52 8.32 24.93
C ARG A 39 1.38 6.97 25.65
N GLY A 40 2.45 6.17 25.71
CA GLY A 40 2.38 4.74 26.06
C GLY A 40 3.03 4.30 27.37
N SER A 41 3.64 5.17 28.16
CA SER A 41 4.33 4.72 29.38
C SER A 41 3.40 4.73 30.60
N ARG A 42 2.77 3.56 30.85
CA ARG A 42 2.37 2.98 32.18
C ARG A 42 1.57 1.69 31.99
N GLY A 43 2.13 0.71 31.26
CA GLY A 43 1.56 -0.64 31.17
C GLY A 43 2.18 -1.57 32.21
N SER A 44 1.39 -2.04 33.17
CA SER A 44 1.79 -3.08 34.14
C SER A 44 2.18 -4.40 33.44
N PRO A 45 3.21 -5.14 33.92
CA PRO A 45 3.65 -6.43 33.37
C PRO A 45 2.52 -7.47 33.19
N SER A 46 1.47 -7.41 34.01
CA SER A 46 0.35 -8.36 33.94
C SER A 46 -0.53 -8.21 32.69
N LYS A 47 -0.61 -7.02 32.10
CA LYS A 47 -1.41 -6.78 30.88
C LYS A 47 -0.73 -7.31 29.62
N ILE A 48 0.60 -7.30 29.59
CA ILE A 48 1.41 -7.83 28.49
C ILE A 48 1.26 -9.37 28.45
N SER A 49 1.26 -10.03 29.60
CA SER A 49 1.08 -11.48 29.72
C SER A 49 -0.27 -11.95 29.15
N HIS A 50 -1.39 -11.34 29.55
CA HIS A 50 -2.72 -11.69 29.01
C HIS A 50 -2.88 -11.40 27.52
N TYR A 51 -2.25 -10.33 27.03
CA TYR A 51 -2.29 -10.00 25.60
C TYR A 51 -1.49 -11.02 24.77
N ILE A 52 -0.30 -11.43 25.22
CA ILE A 52 0.46 -12.52 24.58
C ILE A 52 -0.33 -13.83 24.62
N GLN A 53 -1.00 -14.12 25.74
CA GLN A 53 -1.84 -15.32 25.88
C GLN A 53 -3.05 -15.31 24.92
N ARG A 54 -3.67 -14.14 24.71
CA ARG A 54 -4.72 -13.93 23.69
C ARG A 54 -4.17 -14.03 22.26
N LEU A 55 -2.98 -13.51 21.99
CA LEU A 55 -2.33 -13.62 20.69
C LEU A 55 -1.98 -15.08 20.35
N MET A 56 -1.58 -15.87 21.35
CA MET A 56 -1.22 -17.27 21.19
C MET A 56 -2.45 -18.20 21.14
N GLY A 57 -3.61 -17.73 21.61
CA GLY A 57 -4.87 -18.47 21.57
C GLY A 57 -5.50 -18.45 20.17
N LYS A 58 -5.46 -19.58 19.47
CA LYS A 58 -6.23 -19.78 18.24
C LYS A 58 -7.69 -20.03 18.61
N GLU A 59 -8.49 -18.98 18.77
CA GLU A 59 -9.94 -19.15 18.83
C GLU A 59 -10.47 -19.44 17.42
N THR A 60 -10.45 -20.72 17.04
CA THR A 60 -11.22 -21.17 15.88
C THR A 60 -12.69 -21.10 16.24
N GLY A 61 -13.35 -20.01 15.85
CA GLY A 61 -14.81 -19.95 15.83
C GLY A 61 -15.37 -21.12 15.02
N ASN A 62 -16.51 -21.67 15.46
CA ASN A 62 -17.12 -22.84 14.82
C ASN A 62 -17.51 -22.46 13.37
N PRO A 63 -17.02 -23.17 12.33
CA PRO A 63 -17.28 -22.81 10.92
C PRO A 63 -18.77 -22.76 10.56
N SER A 64 -19.62 -23.43 11.35
CA SER A 64 -21.08 -23.49 11.18
C SER A 64 -21.80 -22.15 11.43
N GLN A 65 -21.10 -21.10 11.87
CA GLN A 65 -21.70 -19.80 12.21
C GLN A 65 -21.54 -18.72 11.12
N PHE A 66 -20.76 -18.98 10.06
CA PHE A 66 -20.46 -17.99 9.03
C PHE A 66 -21.34 -18.16 7.78
N SER A 67 -21.76 -17.05 7.18
CA SER A 67 -22.45 -17.07 5.89
C SER A 67 -21.50 -17.49 4.75
N SER A 68 -22.04 -17.84 3.58
CA SER A 68 -21.20 -18.15 2.39
C SER A 68 -20.32 -16.97 1.97
N VAL A 69 -20.81 -15.74 2.14
CA VAL A 69 -20.06 -14.51 1.86
C VAL A 69 -18.94 -14.31 2.88
N ASP A 70 -19.22 -14.53 4.16
CA ASP A 70 -18.21 -14.50 5.23
C ASP A 70 -17.08 -15.50 4.98
N LEU A 71 -17.44 -16.74 4.63
CA LEU A 71 -16.48 -17.80 4.30
C LEU A 71 -15.64 -17.43 3.07
N SER A 72 -16.22 -16.75 2.08
CA SER A 72 -15.47 -16.23 0.93
C SER A 72 -14.42 -15.20 1.35
N TYR A 73 -14.77 -14.26 2.22
CA TYR A 73 -13.79 -13.27 2.73
C TYR A 73 -12.70 -13.92 3.56
N ILE A 74 -13.03 -14.89 4.42
CA ILE A 74 -12.03 -15.66 5.17
C ILE A 74 -11.08 -16.36 4.21
N THR A 75 -11.61 -17.07 3.21
CA THR A 75 -10.84 -17.82 2.22
C THR A 75 -9.90 -16.91 1.41
N GLN A 76 -10.38 -15.73 1.00
CA GLN A 76 -9.56 -14.72 0.33
C GLN A 76 -8.38 -14.28 1.22
N GLY A 77 -8.64 -14.01 2.50
CA GLY A 77 -7.63 -13.64 3.47
C GLY A 77 -6.57 -14.72 3.69
N GLU A 78 -6.99 -15.96 3.90
CA GLU A 78 -6.10 -17.11 4.11
C GLU A 78 -5.27 -17.42 2.86
N THR A 79 -5.87 -17.31 1.68
CA THR A 79 -5.17 -17.50 0.39
C THR A 79 -4.11 -16.41 0.19
N ALA A 80 -4.44 -15.16 0.49
CA ALA A 80 -3.48 -14.06 0.46
C ALA A 80 -2.33 -14.29 1.46
N LEU A 81 -2.63 -14.81 2.65
CA LEU A 81 -1.62 -15.20 3.64
C LEU A 81 -0.68 -16.28 3.12
N GLN A 82 -1.21 -17.38 2.56
CA GLN A 82 -0.37 -18.44 2.00
C GLN A 82 0.52 -17.92 0.87
N ARG A 83 -0.03 -17.07 0.00
CA ARG A 83 0.74 -16.45 -1.10
C ARG A 83 1.86 -15.56 -0.56
N ALA A 84 1.59 -14.73 0.45
CA ALA A 84 2.61 -13.88 1.07
C ALA A 84 3.72 -14.70 1.73
N LEU A 85 3.37 -15.76 2.47
CA LEU A 85 4.34 -16.66 3.08
C LEU A 85 5.24 -17.33 2.04
N SER A 86 4.65 -17.80 0.94
CA SER A 86 5.41 -18.38 -0.17
C SER A 86 6.45 -17.40 -0.73
N ILE A 87 6.07 -16.14 -0.94
CA ILE A 87 7.00 -15.09 -1.43
C ILE A 87 8.12 -14.81 -0.42
N LEU A 88 7.81 -14.79 0.88
CA LEU A 88 8.79 -14.55 1.93
C LEU A 88 9.80 -15.70 2.08
N GLN A 89 9.38 -16.94 1.77
CA GLN A 89 10.21 -18.15 1.85
C GLN A 89 11.01 -18.41 0.58
N GLN A 90 10.53 -17.96 -0.58
CA GLN A 90 11.21 -18.15 -1.85
C GLN A 90 12.48 -17.32 -1.95
N HIS A 91 13.52 -17.91 -2.55
CA HIS A 91 14.72 -17.19 -2.94
C HIS A 91 14.41 -16.23 -4.09
N THR A 92 14.02 -15.01 -3.75
CA THR A 92 13.65 -13.96 -4.71
C THR A 92 14.80 -12.96 -4.84
N SER A 93 15.21 -12.66 -6.07
CA SER A 93 16.23 -11.65 -6.37
C SER A 93 15.66 -10.24 -6.25
N TRP A 94 15.63 -9.70 -5.02
CA TRP A 94 15.18 -8.35 -4.72
C TRP A 94 16.21 -7.30 -5.19
N GLN A 95 15.75 -6.29 -5.92
CA GLN A 95 16.53 -5.14 -6.38
C GLN A 95 16.33 -3.96 -5.42
N ALA A 96 17.40 -3.31 -4.97
CA ALA A 96 17.30 -2.15 -4.08
C ALA A 96 16.69 -0.95 -4.83
N GLU A 97 15.73 -0.25 -4.21
CA GLU A 97 15.01 0.89 -4.80
C GLU A 97 15.37 2.23 -4.11
N THR A 98 16.60 2.33 -3.57
CA THR A 98 17.15 3.43 -2.74
C THR A 98 16.95 3.24 -1.23
N LEU A 99 18.00 3.55 -0.46
CA LEU A 99 17.99 3.63 1.01
C LEU A 99 17.29 4.93 1.42
N LEU A 100 16.33 4.83 2.35
CA LEU A 100 15.69 6.00 2.91
C LEU A 100 16.52 6.58 4.04
N ASP A 101 16.56 7.91 4.14
CA ASP A 101 17.04 8.67 5.31
C ASP A 101 16.32 8.30 6.63
N ALA A 102 15.27 7.48 6.55
CA ALA A 102 14.49 7.02 7.68
C ALA A 102 14.97 5.68 8.29
N GLY A 103 16.03 5.04 7.77
CA GLY A 103 16.54 3.77 8.31
C GLY A 103 15.70 2.54 7.95
N ALA A 104 14.86 2.66 6.92
CA ALA A 104 14.13 1.54 6.32
C ALA A 104 14.77 1.15 4.97
N ALA A 105 14.94 -0.15 4.75
CA ALA A 105 15.43 -0.69 3.48
C ALA A 105 14.25 -0.98 2.55
N VAL A 106 14.31 -0.50 1.31
CA VAL A 106 13.27 -0.75 0.30
C VAL A 106 13.87 -1.46 -0.90
N SER A 107 13.21 -2.54 -1.31
CA SER A 107 13.56 -3.32 -2.49
C SER A 107 12.33 -3.69 -3.30
N SER A 108 12.51 -4.11 -4.55
CA SER A 108 11.44 -4.59 -5.41
C SER A 108 11.84 -5.82 -6.21
N ALA A 109 10.85 -6.58 -6.64
CA ALA A 109 11.01 -7.70 -7.55
C ALA A 109 9.77 -7.81 -8.44
N ALA A 110 9.94 -8.29 -9.67
CA ALA A 110 8.82 -8.66 -10.53
C ALA A 110 8.47 -10.12 -10.26
N LEU A 111 7.23 -10.37 -9.80
CA LEU A 111 6.76 -11.71 -9.47
C LEU A 111 5.65 -12.16 -10.43
N PRO A 112 5.67 -13.43 -10.89
CA PRO A 112 4.62 -13.99 -11.72
C PRO A 112 3.22 -13.82 -11.09
N GLY A 113 2.28 -13.30 -11.87
CA GLY A 113 0.90 -13.07 -11.43
C GLY A 113 0.69 -11.94 -10.41
N LEU A 114 1.74 -11.25 -9.94
CA LEU A 114 1.63 -10.03 -9.11
C LEU A 114 2.23 -8.78 -9.76
N GLY A 115 3.08 -8.94 -10.78
CA GLY A 115 3.84 -7.83 -11.34
C GLY A 115 4.89 -7.33 -10.36
N LYS A 116 5.12 -6.01 -10.32
CA LYS A 116 6.12 -5.41 -9.42
C LYS A 116 5.62 -5.45 -7.97
N VAL A 117 6.34 -6.18 -7.13
CA VAL A 117 6.15 -6.25 -5.68
C VAL A 117 7.28 -5.47 -5.02
N PHE A 118 6.95 -4.69 -4.00
CA PHE A 118 7.98 -4.05 -3.19
C PHE A 118 7.96 -4.61 -1.78
N ARG A 119 9.15 -4.64 -1.19
CA ARG A 119 9.45 -5.08 0.16
C ARG A 119 10.11 -3.93 0.90
N ALA A 120 9.50 -3.50 1.99
CA ALA A 120 10.10 -2.56 2.92
C ALA A 120 10.44 -3.28 4.24
N GLU A 121 11.60 -2.99 4.81
CA GLU A 121 12.07 -3.59 6.05
C GLU A 121 12.58 -2.54 7.01
N VAL A 122 12.15 -2.63 8.26
CA VAL A 122 12.48 -1.67 9.32
C VAL A 122 12.43 -2.33 10.68
N VAL A 123 13.28 -1.88 11.60
CA VAL A 123 13.16 -2.20 13.03
C VAL A 123 12.54 -1.01 13.75
N LEU A 124 11.50 -1.27 14.52
CA LEU A 124 10.76 -0.27 15.29
C LEU A 124 10.93 -0.55 16.77
N ALA A 125 11.24 0.47 17.57
CA ALA A 125 11.28 0.40 19.03
C ALA A 125 9.86 0.41 19.63
N VAL A 126 9.02 -0.52 19.16
CA VAL A 126 7.64 -0.72 19.57
C VAL A 126 7.37 -2.22 19.64
N PRO A 127 6.73 -2.74 20.70
CA PRO A 127 6.36 -4.15 20.78
C PRO A 127 5.34 -4.54 19.71
N VAL A 128 5.40 -5.79 19.24
CA VAL A 128 4.47 -6.37 18.24
C VAL A 128 3.01 -6.13 18.61
N ALA A 129 2.71 -6.21 19.91
CA ALA A 129 1.39 -5.97 20.46
C ALA A 129 0.80 -4.60 20.10
N GLN A 130 1.60 -3.56 20.27
CA GLN A 130 1.16 -2.20 20.01
C GLN A 130 1.01 -1.96 18.51
N LEU A 131 1.91 -2.49 17.68
CA LEU A 131 1.78 -2.41 16.22
C LEU A 131 0.55 -3.17 15.71
N HIS A 132 0.26 -4.37 16.21
CA HIS A 132 -0.96 -5.11 15.86
C HIS A 132 -2.22 -4.30 16.19
N ARG A 133 -2.26 -3.68 17.38
CA ARG A 133 -3.39 -2.85 17.77
C ARG A 133 -3.61 -1.69 16.80
N GLU A 134 -2.57 -0.94 16.46
CA GLU A 134 -2.71 0.25 15.61
C GLU A 134 -2.92 -0.10 14.12
N LEU A 135 -2.35 -1.21 13.64
CA LEU A 135 -2.42 -1.61 12.23
C LEU A 135 -3.63 -2.50 11.89
N PHE A 136 -4.30 -3.11 12.88
CA PHE A 136 -5.43 -4.02 12.67
C PHE A 136 -6.63 -3.71 13.57
N GLU A 137 -6.46 -3.68 14.89
CA GLU A 137 -7.60 -3.51 15.82
C GLU A 137 -8.21 -2.10 15.74
N ARG A 138 -7.37 -1.08 15.57
CA ARG A 138 -7.73 0.35 15.50
C ARG A 138 -7.54 0.92 14.11
N ILE A 139 -7.71 0.10 13.08
CA ILE A 139 -7.42 0.49 11.70
C ILE A 139 -8.17 1.75 11.24
N GLU A 140 -9.37 2.03 11.75
CA GLU A 140 -10.12 3.26 11.42
C GLU A 140 -9.48 4.53 12.01
N GLN A 141 -8.61 4.41 13.02
CA GLN A 141 -7.86 5.52 13.62
C GLN A 141 -6.55 5.80 12.85
N MET A 142 -6.17 4.94 11.90
CA MET A 142 -4.94 5.06 11.12
C MET A 142 -4.74 6.43 10.46
N PRO A 143 -5.76 7.11 9.89
CA PRO A 143 -5.60 8.44 9.29
C PRO A 143 -5.10 9.52 10.28
N GLN A 144 -5.25 9.32 11.59
CA GLN A 144 -4.81 10.29 12.60
C GLN A 144 -3.28 10.45 12.63
N TRP A 145 -2.56 9.40 12.22
CA TRP A 145 -1.10 9.36 12.25
C TRP A 145 -0.48 9.04 10.88
N ASN A 146 -1.24 8.44 9.96
CA ASN A 146 -0.81 8.17 8.60
C ASN A 146 -1.38 9.21 7.62
N PRO A 147 -0.60 10.23 7.22
CA PRO A 147 -1.06 11.30 6.33
C PRO A 147 -1.33 10.83 4.89
N THR A 148 -0.94 9.61 4.53
CA THR A 148 -1.25 9.06 3.19
C THR A 148 -2.70 8.64 3.03
N LEU A 149 -3.44 8.51 4.13
CA LEU A 149 -4.83 8.10 4.16
C LEU A 149 -5.69 9.26 4.66
N SER A 150 -6.77 9.55 3.95
CA SER A 150 -7.79 10.50 4.41
C SER A 150 -8.86 9.81 5.26
N ARG A 151 -9.18 8.54 4.94
CA ARG A 151 -10.21 7.77 5.64
C ARG A 151 -9.92 6.28 5.58
N VAL A 152 -10.23 5.59 6.67
CA VAL A 152 -10.34 4.12 6.70
C VAL A 152 -11.65 3.78 7.39
N LYS A 153 -12.45 2.92 6.76
CA LYS A 153 -13.71 2.41 7.33
C LYS A 153 -13.73 0.90 7.30
N VAL A 154 -14.10 0.28 8.41
CA VAL A 154 -14.42 -1.15 8.46
C VAL A 154 -15.85 -1.33 7.97
N LEU A 155 -16.01 -1.98 6.82
CA LEU A 155 -17.32 -2.28 6.24
C LEU A 155 -17.96 -3.50 6.91
N GLN A 156 -17.14 -4.50 7.24
CA GLN A 156 -17.58 -5.74 7.87
C GLN A 156 -16.45 -6.35 8.70
N ARG A 157 -16.81 -6.96 9.83
CA ARG A 157 -15.91 -7.79 10.64
C ARG A 157 -16.44 -9.22 10.60
N VAL A 158 -15.59 -10.15 10.18
CA VAL A 158 -15.91 -11.56 10.08
C VAL A 158 -15.03 -12.32 11.05
N GLY A 159 -15.62 -12.76 12.16
CA GLY A 159 -14.89 -13.35 13.28
C GLY A 159 -13.88 -12.37 13.89
N THR A 160 -12.77 -12.91 14.39
CA THR A 160 -11.72 -12.15 15.06
C THR A 160 -10.66 -11.63 14.09
N ASP A 161 -10.40 -12.40 13.03
CA ASP A 161 -9.19 -12.23 12.22
C ASP A 161 -9.44 -11.68 10.82
N THR A 162 -10.70 -11.50 10.39
CA THR A 162 -11.00 -11.01 9.03
C THR A 162 -11.81 -9.72 9.07
N LEU A 163 -11.38 -8.74 8.28
CA LEU A 163 -12.05 -7.45 8.08
C LEU A 163 -12.26 -7.21 6.60
N VAL A 164 -13.36 -6.55 6.27
CA VAL A 164 -13.56 -5.91 4.96
C VAL A 164 -13.46 -4.42 5.18
N THR A 165 -12.61 -3.74 4.41
CA THR A 165 -12.25 -2.35 4.65
C THR A 165 -12.39 -1.51 3.38
N HIS A 166 -12.76 -0.24 3.58
CA HIS A 166 -12.70 0.80 2.58
C HIS A 166 -11.64 1.83 3.00
N GLU A 167 -10.55 1.89 2.27
CA GLU A 167 -9.42 2.79 2.54
C GLU A 167 -9.36 3.86 1.45
N VAL A 168 -9.27 5.12 1.84
CA VAL A 168 -9.23 6.27 0.93
C VAL A 168 -7.92 7.01 1.15
N THR A 169 -7.17 7.20 0.06
CA THR A 169 -5.92 7.96 0.08
C THR A 169 -6.17 9.44 0.30
N ALA A 170 -5.21 10.14 0.88
CA ALA A 170 -5.23 11.59 0.94
C ALA A 170 -4.94 12.18 -0.46
N PRO A 171 -5.50 13.36 -0.79
CA PRO A 171 -5.14 14.06 -2.01
C PRO A 171 -3.66 14.41 -2.01
N SER A 172 -3.01 14.29 -3.17
CA SER A 172 -1.63 14.72 -3.33
C SER A 172 -1.52 16.25 -3.37
N PRO A 173 -0.40 16.85 -2.93
CA PRO A 173 -0.18 18.30 -3.07
C PRO A 173 -0.41 18.76 -4.52
N GLY A 174 -1.26 19.78 -4.69
CA GLY A 174 -1.63 20.30 -6.01
C GLY A 174 -2.58 19.40 -6.83
N ASN A 175 -3.17 18.35 -6.24
CA ASN A 175 -4.04 17.37 -6.91
C ASN A 175 -3.41 16.73 -8.16
N LEU A 176 -2.07 16.69 -8.24
CA LEU A 176 -1.33 16.13 -9.37
C LEU A 176 -1.62 14.64 -9.60
N VAL A 177 -2.00 13.95 -8.52
CA VAL A 177 -2.47 12.57 -8.48
C VAL A 177 -3.85 12.58 -7.84
N GLY A 178 -4.88 12.20 -8.63
CA GLY A 178 -6.25 12.06 -8.14
C GLY A 178 -6.37 11.08 -6.96
N GLN A 179 -7.45 11.19 -6.20
CA GLN A 179 -7.68 10.32 -5.07
C GLN A 179 -7.89 8.87 -5.52
N ARG A 180 -7.37 7.92 -4.76
CA ARG A 180 -7.65 6.49 -4.91
C ARG A 180 -8.38 5.97 -3.68
N ASP A 181 -9.31 5.05 -3.91
CA ASP A 181 -9.87 4.21 -2.86
C ASP A 181 -9.58 2.73 -3.12
N PHE A 182 -9.59 1.96 -2.03
CA PHE A 182 -9.36 0.53 -2.01
C PHE A 182 -10.50 -0.13 -1.24
N VAL A 183 -11.03 -1.22 -1.78
CA VAL A 183 -11.90 -2.13 -1.06
C VAL A 183 -11.12 -3.43 -0.90
N SER A 184 -10.87 -3.86 0.33
CA SER A 184 -9.97 -4.98 0.59
C SER A 184 -10.46 -5.84 1.74
N VAL A 185 -10.32 -7.16 1.57
CA VAL A 185 -10.26 -8.08 2.71
C VAL A 185 -8.91 -7.87 3.37
N ARG A 186 -8.90 -7.76 4.70
CA ARG A 186 -7.73 -7.83 5.55
C ARG A 186 -7.85 -9.02 6.49
N HIS A 187 -6.77 -9.78 6.63
CA HIS A 187 -6.75 -10.97 7.48
C HIS A 187 -5.53 -10.97 8.41
N CYS A 188 -5.74 -11.35 9.66
CA CYS A 188 -4.71 -11.45 10.69
C CYS A 188 -4.33 -12.91 10.91
N GLY A 189 -3.21 -13.32 10.33
CA GLY A 189 -2.59 -14.63 10.57
C GLY A 189 -1.59 -14.58 11.72
N ARG A 190 -1.40 -15.71 12.41
CA ARG A 190 -0.39 -15.86 13.46
C ARG A 190 0.39 -17.15 13.23
N ARG A 191 1.72 -17.08 13.30
CA ARG A 191 2.60 -18.26 13.30
C ARG A 191 3.76 -18.03 14.25
N GLU A 192 3.98 -18.97 15.15
CA GLU A 192 5.00 -18.87 16.20
C GLU A 192 4.84 -17.56 16.99
N THR A 193 5.84 -16.68 16.95
CA THR A 193 5.84 -15.36 17.60
C THR A 193 5.48 -14.22 16.65
N ALA A 194 5.28 -14.49 15.37
CA ALA A 194 5.02 -13.50 14.34
C ALA A 194 3.52 -13.33 14.05
N ILE A 195 3.12 -12.08 13.82
CA ILE A 195 1.79 -11.71 13.33
C ILE A 195 1.89 -11.27 11.88
N TYR A 196 0.94 -11.71 11.07
CA TYR A 196 0.84 -11.40 9.64
C TYR A 196 -0.46 -10.65 9.39
N LEU A 197 -0.34 -9.39 8.96
CA LEU A 197 -1.48 -8.58 8.55
C LEU A 197 -1.52 -8.54 7.03
N VAL A 198 -2.37 -9.36 6.44
CA VAL A 198 -2.47 -9.48 4.98
C VAL A 198 -3.69 -8.76 4.45
N GLY A 199 -3.62 -8.29 3.22
CA GLY A 199 -4.71 -7.63 2.54
C GLY A 199 -4.74 -7.95 1.05
N THR A 200 -5.93 -8.13 0.51
CA THR A 200 -6.17 -8.30 -0.93
C THR A 200 -7.45 -7.58 -1.34
N ALA A 201 -7.47 -7.07 -2.57
CA ALA A 201 -8.65 -6.44 -3.15
C ALA A 201 -9.83 -7.41 -3.10
N THR A 202 -11.01 -6.87 -2.80
CA THR A 202 -12.27 -7.61 -2.80
C THR A 202 -13.38 -6.74 -3.35
N HIS A 203 -14.54 -7.35 -3.60
CA HIS A 203 -15.71 -6.68 -4.12
C HIS A 203 -16.83 -6.66 -3.08
N VAL A 204 -17.46 -5.50 -2.90
CA VAL A 204 -18.63 -5.30 -2.03
C VAL A 204 -19.64 -4.45 -2.78
N GLU A 205 -20.82 -4.99 -3.05
CA GLU A 205 -21.98 -4.21 -3.52
C GLU A 205 -22.81 -3.74 -2.32
N PRO A 206 -23.38 -2.53 -2.32
CA PRO A 206 -23.50 -1.59 -3.43
C PRO A 206 -22.49 -0.42 -3.36
N LEU A 207 -21.22 -0.63 -2.99
CA LEU A 207 -20.29 0.48 -2.72
C LEU A 207 -20.01 1.29 -4.01
N PRO A 208 -20.65 2.46 -4.22
CA PRO A 208 -20.57 3.16 -5.49
C PRO A 208 -19.18 3.78 -5.64
N LEU A 209 -18.72 3.92 -6.88
CA LEU A 209 -17.49 4.66 -7.16
C LEU A 209 -17.67 6.10 -6.69
N GLN A 210 -16.80 6.58 -5.80
CA GLN A 210 -16.88 7.98 -5.35
C GLN A 210 -16.47 8.89 -6.50
N GLU A 211 -17.28 9.91 -6.81
CA GLU A 211 -16.98 10.87 -7.87
C GLU A 211 -15.60 11.53 -7.64
N GLY A 212 -14.76 11.55 -8.68
CA GLY A 212 -13.38 12.04 -8.57
C GLY A 212 -12.38 11.10 -7.88
N CYS A 213 -12.78 9.88 -7.50
CA CYS A 213 -11.93 8.88 -6.86
C CYS A 213 -11.79 7.61 -7.73
N ILE A 214 -10.56 7.17 -7.98
CA ILE A 214 -10.27 5.97 -8.77
C ILE A 214 -10.19 4.75 -7.85
N ARG A 215 -10.97 3.70 -8.16
CA ARG A 215 -10.87 2.40 -7.48
C ARG A 215 -9.59 1.68 -7.84
N ALA A 216 -8.58 1.83 -7.00
CA ALA A 216 -7.34 1.08 -7.08
C ALA A 216 -7.50 -0.32 -6.45
N GLU A 217 -6.56 -1.21 -6.76
CA GLU A 217 -6.59 -2.59 -6.29
C GLU A 217 -5.29 -2.95 -5.57
N SER A 218 -5.40 -3.38 -4.31
CA SER A 218 -4.30 -4.00 -3.59
C SER A 218 -4.24 -5.47 -3.98
N ARG A 219 -3.35 -5.85 -4.90
CA ARG A 219 -3.22 -7.25 -5.36
C ARG A 219 -2.71 -8.17 -4.25
N LEU A 220 -1.77 -7.66 -3.43
CA LEU A 220 -1.30 -8.32 -2.22
C LEU A 220 -0.63 -7.28 -1.31
N SER A 221 -1.05 -7.21 -0.07
CA SER A 221 -0.34 -6.52 1.01
C SER A 221 -0.07 -7.52 2.13
N CYS A 222 1.10 -7.51 2.73
CA CYS A 222 1.44 -8.32 3.89
C CYS A 222 2.43 -7.58 4.77
N ILE A 223 2.01 -7.24 5.99
CA ILE A 223 2.89 -6.72 7.04
C ILE A 223 3.19 -7.86 8.01
N VAL A 224 4.45 -8.24 8.12
CA VAL A 224 4.96 -9.18 9.11
C VAL A 224 5.46 -8.37 10.31
N LEU A 225 4.96 -8.71 11.49
CA LEU A 225 5.38 -8.16 12.76
C LEU A 225 6.06 -9.27 13.56
N GLN A 226 7.39 -9.22 13.65
CA GLN A 226 8.17 -10.21 14.38
C GLN A 226 8.95 -9.54 15.53
N PRO A 227 8.92 -10.07 16.75
CA PRO A 227 9.76 -9.55 17.83
C PRO A 227 11.24 -9.60 17.44
N LEU A 228 12.00 -8.57 17.79
CA LEU A 228 13.44 -8.59 17.55
C LEU A 228 14.11 -9.59 18.51
N ALA A 229 14.98 -10.45 17.99
CA ALA A 229 15.68 -11.44 18.81
C ALA A 229 16.52 -10.72 19.89
N GLY A 230 16.31 -11.10 21.15
CA GLY A 230 16.98 -10.48 22.31
C GLY A 230 16.37 -9.16 22.79
N ASP A 231 15.40 -8.59 22.08
CA ASP A 231 14.72 -7.35 22.47
C ASP A 231 13.22 -7.37 22.10
N PRO A 232 12.34 -7.91 22.98
CA PRO A 232 10.90 -7.95 22.74
C PRO A 232 10.22 -6.58 22.77
N GLY A 233 10.93 -5.52 23.21
CA GLY A 233 10.49 -4.14 23.11
C GLY A 233 10.54 -3.60 21.67
N CYS A 234 11.30 -4.28 20.80
CA CYS A 234 11.45 -3.94 19.39
C CYS A 234 10.76 -4.95 18.47
N THR A 235 10.29 -4.47 17.32
CA THR A 235 9.68 -5.27 16.26
C THR A 235 10.44 -5.10 14.97
N ARG A 236 10.83 -6.21 14.34
CA ARG A 236 11.18 -6.26 12.92
C ARG A 236 9.89 -6.28 12.09
N LEU A 237 9.68 -5.21 11.34
CA LEU A 237 8.56 -5.07 10.42
C LEU A 237 9.04 -5.31 8.99
N THR A 238 8.41 -6.26 8.30
CA THR A 238 8.58 -6.48 6.86
C THR A 238 7.25 -6.24 6.15
N TRP A 239 7.22 -5.37 5.16
CA TRP A 239 6.00 -5.06 4.40
C TRP A 239 6.16 -5.40 2.92
N LEU A 240 5.47 -6.44 2.48
CA LEU A 240 5.26 -6.75 1.07
C LEU A 240 4.03 -6.01 0.55
N LEU A 241 4.14 -5.37 -0.60
CA LEU A 241 2.99 -4.73 -1.23
C LEU A 241 3.06 -4.78 -2.77
N SER A 242 1.97 -5.20 -3.38
CA SER A 242 1.67 -5.14 -4.81
C SER A 242 0.31 -4.49 -4.98
N MET A 243 0.24 -3.47 -5.82
CA MET A 243 -0.98 -2.73 -6.06
C MET A 243 -1.04 -2.23 -7.50
N ASP A 244 -2.28 -2.06 -7.97
CA ASP A 244 -2.62 -1.41 -9.22
C ASP A 244 -3.36 -0.11 -8.92
N LEU A 245 -2.65 1.01 -9.08
CA LEU A 245 -3.21 2.34 -8.79
C LEU A 245 -4.19 2.82 -9.87
N LYS A 246 -4.23 2.12 -11.01
CA LYS A 246 -4.93 2.48 -12.25
C LYS A 246 -4.58 3.89 -12.76
N ALA A 247 -4.59 4.05 -14.10
CA ALA A 247 -4.31 5.34 -14.71
C ALA A 247 -5.56 6.24 -14.67
N SER A 248 -5.39 7.55 -14.42
CA SER A 248 -6.45 8.53 -14.63
C SER A 248 -6.58 8.84 -16.13
N ALA A 249 -7.79 8.73 -16.68
CA ALA A 249 -8.07 9.04 -18.09
C ALA A 249 -7.66 10.48 -18.48
N THR A 250 -7.59 11.40 -17.53
CA THR A 250 -7.16 12.80 -17.73
C THR A 250 -5.76 12.93 -18.33
N THR A 251 -4.90 11.91 -18.20
CA THR A 251 -3.53 11.95 -18.77
C THR A 251 -3.46 11.42 -20.20
N LEU A 252 -4.46 10.67 -20.68
CA LEU A 252 -4.46 10.12 -22.05
C LEU A 252 -5.03 11.10 -23.09
N LEU A 253 -5.75 12.14 -22.66
CA LEU A 253 -6.33 13.15 -23.56
C LEU A 253 -5.48 14.43 -23.70
N GLY A 254 -4.30 14.48 -23.09
CA GLY A 254 -3.40 15.64 -23.15
C GLY A 254 -2.48 15.72 -24.37
N VAL A 255 -2.52 14.74 -25.28
CA VAL A 255 -1.77 14.77 -26.54
C VAL A 255 -2.74 14.47 -27.68
N GLY A 256 -3.26 15.50 -28.32
CA GLY A 256 -4.00 15.35 -29.59
C GLY A 256 -5.25 16.19 -29.75
N GLN A 257 -5.17 17.51 -29.53
CA GLN A 257 -6.03 18.46 -30.24
C GLN A 257 -5.24 19.76 -30.46
N GLN A 258 -4.23 19.70 -31.32
CA GLN A 258 -3.86 20.89 -32.10
C GLN A 258 -4.71 20.88 -33.36
N GLY A 259 -5.40 21.99 -33.57
CA GLY A 259 -6.51 22.11 -34.50
C GLY A 259 -6.19 21.72 -35.93
N TRP A 260 -7.18 21.13 -36.59
CA TRP A 260 -7.28 21.14 -38.04
C TRP A 260 -7.46 22.60 -38.49
N GLY A 261 -6.35 23.28 -38.72
CA GLY A 261 -6.31 24.48 -39.54
C GLY A 261 -6.67 24.10 -40.97
N VAL A 262 -7.82 24.57 -41.43
CA VAL A 262 -8.25 24.47 -42.82
C VAL A 262 -7.22 25.17 -43.71
N CYS A 263 -6.43 24.40 -44.45
CA CYS A 263 -5.58 24.94 -45.51
C CYS A 263 -6.46 25.52 -46.63
N LYS A 264 -6.56 26.86 -46.70
CA LYS A 264 -7.09 27.55 -47.88
C LYS A 264 -6.03 27.49 -49.00
N PRO A 265 -6.38 27.05 -50.22
CA PRO A 265 -5.45 27.14 -51.35
C PRO A 265 -5.31 28.61 -51.79
N GLY A 266 -4.07 29.10 -51.82
CA GLY A 266 -3.71 30.43 -52.28
C GLY A 266 -3.93 30.60 -53.78
N ARG A 267 -4.39 31.79 -54.18
CA ARG A 267 -4.58 32.19 -55.59
C ARG A 267 -3.23 32.23 -56.33
N PRO A 268 -3.16 31.82 -57.61
CA PRO A 268 -1.97 32.04 -58.42
C PRO A 268 -1.89 33.51 -58.84
N LYS A 269 -0.72 34.13 -58.65
CA LYS A 269 -0.36 35.41 -59.29
C LYS A 269 0.34 35.11 -60.61
N HIS A 270 -0.21 35.63 -61.70
CA HIS A 270 0.43 35.63 -63.03
C HIS A 270 1.76 36.42 -63.02
N PRO A 271 2.73 36.07 -63.88
CA PRO A 271 3.97 36.81 -64.04
C PRO A 271 3.78 37.98 -65.04
N ARG A 272 4.37 39.14 -64.73
CA ARG A 272 4.73 40.15 -65.74
C ARG A 272 6.24 40.42 -65.66
N ALA A 273 6.87 40.02 -66.75
CA ALA A 273 8.11 40.42 -67.42
C ALA A 273 9.00 41.54 -66.83
N LEU A 274 10.33 41.32 -66.97
CA LEU A 274 11.34 42.13 -67.69
C LEU A 274 12.68 42.16 -66.94
N CYS A 275 13.67 41.45 -67.48
CA CYS A 275 14.88 41.99 -68.10
C CYS A 275 15.53 40.89 -68.95
#